data_AF-A0A0C1QF75-F1
#
_entry.id   AF-A0A0C1QF75-F1
#
_cell.length_a   1.000
_cell.length_b   1.000
_cell.length_c   1.000
_cell.angle_alpha   90.00
_cell.angle_beta   90.00
_cell.angle_gamma   90.00
#
_symmetry.space_group_name_H-M   'P 1'
#
loop_
_entity.id
_entity.type
_entity.pdbx_description
1 polymer ?
#
loop_
_entity_poly.entity_id
_entity_poly.type
_entity_poly.pdbx_seq_one_letter_code
_entity_poly.pdbx_strand_id
1 'polypeptide(L)'
;MKLLDEVFPMQTNISSIFYKAQKVAKRLESELGEEQHMYIEGCPRDWEKLPKPDIPLTIGIDGGYIHAREGNNRKAGWFEAIVGKSLQDDRGTKRFGFVVNYDTKPKRRLYEMLKKQGMQINQEMTFLSDGGDVVRELQMYLSPYSEHILDWFHITMRITVMKQVAKGLSLEDVGLKLNVGDELDRIKWCLWSGNVFKALKKLDFLRFDLETFYEKKKSKEYKLWKMIEEFYGYIEANEAYIPDYGARYAYGESISTAFVESTVNEVISKRMVKKQQMRWSKEGAHLMIQLRCVIHIPSYHWNIRLTLD
;
A
#
# COMPACT_ATOMS: atom_id res chain seq x y z
N MET A 1 -19.93 -19.60 -12.93
CA MET A 1 -19.74 -20.18 -14.27
C MET A 1 -21.02 -20.82 -14.81
N LYS A 2 -21.85 -21.51 -14.00
CA LYS A 2 -23.12 -22.10 -14.48
C LYS A 2 -24.11 -21.14 -15.16
N LEU A 3 -24.19 -19.88 -14.72
CA LEU A 3 -25.17 -18.90 -15.24
C LEU A 3 -24.84 -18.33 -16.64
N LEU A 4 -23.60 -18.48 -17.12
CA LEU A 4 -23.20 -17.96 -18.44
C LEU A 4 -23.47 -18.97 -19.55
N ASP A 5 -23.30 -20.27 -19.27
CA ASP A 5 -23.55 -21.34 -20.23
C ASP A 5 -25.05 -21.54 -20.53
N GLU A 6 -25.93 -21.19 -19.59
CA GLU A 6 -27.39 -21.29 -19.76
C GLU A 6 -27.98 -20.17 -20.63
N VAL A 7 -27.33 -19.00 -20.70
CA VAL A 7 -27.85 -17.82 -21.41
C VAL A 7 -27.16 -17.60 -22.75
N PHE A 8 -25.90 -18.03 -22.89
CA PHE A 8 -25.16 -17.98 -24.14
C PHE A 8 -24.47 -19.33 -24.39
N PRO A 9 -24.95 -20.16 -25.33
CA PRO A 9 -24.29 -21.40 -25.73
C PRO A 9 -23.05 -21.08 -26.58
N MET A 10 -22.07 -20.38 -26.00
CA MET A 10 -20.77 -20.17 -26.60
C MET A 10 -19.84 -21.28 -26.12
N GLN A 11 -19.56 -22.27 -26.97
CA GLN A 11 -18.37 -23.12 -26.82
C GLN A 11 -17.13 -22.23 -26.93
N THR A 12 -16.75 -21.59 -25.82
CA THR A 12 -15.61 -20.68 -25.78
C THR A 12 -14.39 -21.44 -25.29
N ASN A 13 -13.41 -21.60 -26.19
CA ASN A 13 -12.12 -22.13 -25.81
C ASN A 13 -11.44 -21.17 -24.83
N ILE A 14 -11.00 -21.71 -23.69
CA ILE A 14 -10.25 -20.99 -22.66
C ILE A 14 -9.09 -20.20 -23.26
N SER A 15 -8.37 -20.79 -24.23
CA SER A 15 -7.26 -20.14 -24.94
C SER A 15 -7.71 -18.89 -25.69
N SER A 16 -8.90 -18.89 -26.30
CA SER A 16 -9.45 -17.72 -27.00
C SER A 16 -9.84 -16.61 -26.04
N ILE A 17 -10.37 -16.94 -24.85
CA ILE A 17 -10.65 -15.96 -23.80
C ILE A 17 -9.34 -15.31 -23.31
N PHE A 18 -8.31 -16.12 -23.02
CA PHE A 18 -7.00 -15.61 -22.61
C PHE A 18 -6.38 -14.73 -23.68
N TYR A 19 -6.41 -15.14 -24.95
CA TYR A 19 -5.87 -14.35 -26.05
C TYR A 19 -6.58 -12.99 -26.19
N LYS A 20 -7.92 -12.98 -26.14
CA LYS A 20 -8.70 -11.72 -26.21
C LYS A 20 -8.42 -10.84 -25.01
N ALA A 21 -8.38 -11.38 -23.80
CA ALA A 21 -8.03 -10.65 -22.58
C ALA A 21 -6.63 -10.03 -22.70
N GLN A 22 -5.63 -10.80 -23.12
CA GLN A 22 -4.27 -10.31 -23.32
C GLN A 22 -4.21 -9.22 -24.40
N LYS A 23 -4.96 -9.36 -25.50
CA LYS A 23 -5.05 -8.34 -26.55
C LYS A 23 -5.62 -7.03 -26.03
N VAL A 24 -6.69 -7.07 -25.22
CA VAL A 24 -7.26 -5.88 -24.58
C VAL A 24 -6.26 -5.26 -23.62
N ALA A 25 -5.61 -6.07 -22.78
CA ALA A 25 -4.59 -5.58 -21.83
C ALA A 25 -3.42 -4.89 -22.56
N LYS A 26 -2.88 -5.51 -23.62
CA LYS A 26 -1.81 -4.92 -24.44
C LYS A 26 -2.25 -3.63 -25.13
N ARG A 27 -3.51 -3.53 -25.53
CA ARG A 27 -4.07 -2.28 -26.07
C ARG A 27 -4.10 -1.18 -25.01
N LEU A 28 -4.58 -1.48 -23.81
CA LEU A 28 -4.57 -0.53 -22.68
C LEU A 28 -3.16 -0.02 -22.38
N GLU A 29 -2.16 -0.90 -22.48
CA GLU A 29 -0.75 -0.52 -22.32
C GLU A 29 -0.26 0.39 -23.44
N SER A 30 -0.62 0.11 -24.70
CA SER A 30 -0.23 0.95 -25.85
C SER A 30 -0.94 2.31 -25.89
N GLU A 31 -2.12 2.41 -25.32
CA GLU A 31 -2.90 3.65 -25.23
C GLU A 31 -2.40 4.56 -24.09
N LEU A 32 -1.59 4.03 -23.16
CA LEU A 32 -1.01 4.81 -22.07
C LEU A 32 0.09 5.73 -22.61
N GLY A 33 -0.02 7.02 -22.30
CA GLY A 33 0.98 8.03 -22.69
C GLY A 33 2.37 7.75 -22.12
N GLU A 34 3.34 8.61 -22.42
CA GLU A 34 4.71 8.44 -21.92
C GLU A 34 4.84 8.75 -20.41
N GLU A 35 5.79 8.07 -19.77
CA GLU A 35 6.16 8.35 -18.38
C GLU A 35 6.84 9.72 -18.29
N GLN A 36 6.51 10.48 -17.26
CA GLN A 36 7.13 11.77 -16.98
C GLN A 36 7.56 11.80 -15.52
N HIS A 37 8.61 12.56 -15.25
CA HIS A 37 9.08 12.73 -13.87
C HIS A 37 8.13 13.61 -13.06
N MET A 38 7.57 14.65 -13.69
CA MET A 38 6.70 15.66 -13.12
C MET A 38 5.46 15.84 -13.99
N TYR A 39 4.29 15.86 -13.34
CA TYR A 39 2.98 16.08 -13.96
C TYR A 39 2.33 17.40 -13.52
N ILE A 40 3.02 18.18 -12.69
CA ILE A 40 2.60 19.52 -12.30
C ILE A 40 2.87 20.47 -13.47
N GLU A 41 1.81 21.10 -13.97
CA GLU A 41 1.85 22.03 -15.09
C GLU A 41 1.30 23.40 -14.68
N GLY A 42 1.77 24.46 -15.33
CA GLY A 42 1.31 25.84 -15.08
C GLY A 42 1.98 26.50 -13.87
N CYS A 43 1.39 27.59 -13.39
CA CYS A 43 1.90 28.34 -12.25
C CYS A 43 0.80 28.62 -11.21
N PRO A 44 1.17 28.96 -9.96
CA PRO A 44 0.18 29.25 -8.90
C PRO A 44 -0.90 30.25 -9.29
N ARG A 45 -0.53 31.29 -10.04
CA ARG A 45 -1.47 32.31 -10.54
C ARG A 45 -2.54 31.74 -11.45
N ASP A 46 -2.22 30.72 -12.25
CA ASP A 46 -3.18 30.09 -13.15
C ASP A 46 -4.06 29.09 -12.39
N TRP A 47 -3.50 28.41 -11.38
CA TRP A 47 -4.23 27.49 -10.52
C TRP A 47 -5.29 28.21 -9.68
N GLU A 48 -4.99 29.42 -9.19
CA GLU A 48 -5.93 30.27 -8.45
C GLU A 48 -7.13 30.76 -9.29
N LYS A 49 -6.98 30.81 -10.62
CA LYS A 49 -8.07 31.17 -11.53
C LYS A 49 -9.00 30.01 -11.85
N LEU A 50 -8.63 28.79 -11.48
CA LEU A 50 -9.48 27.62 -11.69
C LEU A 50 -10.72 27.67 -10.79
N PRO A 51 -11.81 26.98 -11.18
CA PRO A 51 -12.96 26.82 -10.31
C PRO A 51 -12.54 26.24 -8.95
N LYS A 52 -13.35 26.54 -7.93
CA LYS A 52 -13.15 25.95 -6.61
C LYS A 52 -13.13 24.42 -6.75
N PRO A 53 -12.10 23.74 -6.20
CA PRO A 53 -11.99 22.29 -6.30
C PRO A 53 -13.15 21.61 -5.57
N ASP A 54 -13.39 20.35 -5.94
CA ASP A 54 -14.38 19.49 -5.29
C ASP A 54 -13.89 19.04 -3.91
N ILE A 55 -14.64 18.15 -3.26
CA ILE A 55 -14.26 17.50 -1.99
C ILE A 55 -12.85 16.88 -2.13
N PRO A 56 -11.98 16.98 -1.11
CA PRO A 56 -10.62 16.43 -1.15
C PRO A 56 -10.57 14.99 -1.64
N LEU A 57 -9.55 14.69 -2.44
CA LEU A 57 -9.37 13.36 -3.01
C LEU A 57 -8.42 12.55 -2.14
N THR A 58 -8.86 11.40 -1.64
CA THR A 58 -7.99 10.48 -0.89
C THR A 58 -7.53 9.34 -1.79
N ILE A 59 -6.24 9.07 -1.83
CA ILE A 59 -5.62 7.99 -2.59
C ILE A 59 -4.92 7.08 -1.60
N GLY A 60 -5.27 5.80 -1.60
CA GLY A 60 -4.52 4.80 -0.85
C GLY A 60 -3.74 3.91 -1.81
N ILE A 61 -2.50 3.59 -1.45
CA ILE A 61 -1.59 2.76 -2.23
C ILE A 61 -1.01 1.69 -1.32
N ASP A 62 -1.12 0.44 -1.73
CA ASP A 62 -0.62 -0.71 -0.98
C ASP A 62 0.00 -1.76 -1.90
N GLY A 63 0.94 -2.52 -1.34
CA GLY A 63 1.71 -3.53 -2.05
C GLY A 63 1.18 -4.95 -1.82
N GLY A 64 1.45 -5.84 -2.76
CA GLY A 64 1.16 -7.27 -2.63
C GLY A 64 2.20 -8.12 -3.35
N TYR A 65 2.55 -9.25 -2.74
CA TYR A 65 3.52 -10.19 -3.32
C TYR A 65 2.83 -11.29 -4.13
N ILE A 66 3.35 -11.54 -5.34
CA ILE A 66 2.86 -12.56 -6.28
C ILE A 66 3.95 -13.61 -6.47
N HIS A 67 3.54 -14.88 -6.47
CA HIS A 67 4.45 -16.00 -6.74
C HIS A 67 4.96 -15.98 -8.18
N ALA A 68 6.28 -15.93 -8.34
CA ALA A 68 6.91 -15.87 -9.64
C ALA A 68 6.95 -17.23 -10.36
N ARG A 69 6.99 -17.17 -11.70
CA ARG A 69 7.33 -18.26 -12.60
C ARG A 69 8.53 -17.86 -13.45
N GLU A 70 9.65 -18.55 -13.28
CA GLU A 70 10.81 -18.48 -14.17
C GLU A 70 10.96 -19.81 -14.91
N GLY A 71 10.57 -19.85 -16.19
CA GLY A 71 10.61 -21.07 -17.00
C GLY A 71 9.85 -22.24 -16.36
N ASN A 72 10.58 -23.34 -16.13
CA ASN A 72 10.10 -24.54 -15.43
C ASN A 72 10.51 -24.58 -13.94
N ASN A 73 11.25 -23.58 -13.45
CA ASN A 73 11.75 -23.58 -12.08
C ASN A 73 10.60 -23.32 -11.10
N ARG A 74 10.38 -24.29 -10.22
CA ARG A 74 9.35 -24.23 -9.19
C ARG A 74 9.74 -23.40 -7.96
N LYS A 75 10.92 -22.77 -7.93
CA LYS A 75 11.45 -21.98 -6.80
C LYS A 75 11.74 -20.51 -7.14
N ALA A 76 11.11 -19.95 -8.18
CA ALA A 76 11.39 -18.61 -8.72
C ALA A 76 11.12 -17.41 -7.77
N GLY A 77 10.83 -17.65 -6.49
CA GLY A 77 10.61 -16.59 -5.50
C GLY A 77 9.27 -15.86 -5.68
N TRP A 78 9.30 -14.56 -5.41
CA TRP A 78 8.16 -13.65 -5.42
C TRP A 78 8.54 -12.34 -6.09
N PHE A 79 7.56 -11.64 -6.66
CA PHE A 79 7.71 -10.25 -7.06
C PHE A 79 6.57 -9.41 -6.50
N GLU A 80 6.83 -8.12 -6.35
CA GLU A 80 5.88 -7.16 -5.80
C GLU A 80 5.01 -6.56 -6.90
N ALA A 81 3.75 -6.31 -6.56
CA ALA A 81 2.83 -5.51 -7.34
C ALA A 81 2.21 -4.44 -6.43
N ILE A 82 2.09 -3.23 -6.97
CA ILE A 82 1.46 -2.10 -6.29
C ILE A 82 0.04 -1.95 -6.82
N VAL A 83 -0.89 -1.65 -5.93
CA VAL A 83 -2.27 -1.35 -6.25
C VAL A 83 -2.70 -0.15 -5.44
N GLY A 84 -3.47 0.74 -6.06
CA GLY A 84 -4.09 1.82 -5.32
C GLY A 84 -5.49 2.13 -5.80
N LYS A 85 -6.16 2.94 -4.98
CA LYS A 85 -7.57 3.28 -5.13
C LYS A 85 -7.81 4.71 -4.70
N SER A 86 -8.63 5.42 -5.47
CA SER A 86 -9.16 6.72 -5.11
C SER A 86 -10.49 6.62 -4.37
N LEU A 87 -10.68 7.50 -3.40
CA LEU A 87 -11.93 7.76 -2.69
C LEU A 87 -12.28 9.25 -2.77
N GLN A 88 -13.52 9.53 -3.12
CA GLN A 88 -14.13 10.85 -3.09
C GLN A 88 -15.62 10.63 -2.83
N ASP A 89 -16.19 11.30 -1.83
CA ASP A 89 -17.49 10.94 -1.23
C ASP A 89 -18.69 10.92 -2.21
N ASP A 90 -18.58 11.65 -3.32
CA ASP A 90 -19.62 11.82 -4.34
C ASP A 90 -19.35 11.04 -5.64
N ARG A 91 -18.18 10.41 -5.79
CA ARG A 91 -17.76 9.75 -7.04
C ARG A 91 -17.42 8.29 -6.84
N GLY A 92 -17.69 7.50 -7.88
CA GLY A 92 -17.24 6.11 -7.94
C GLY A 92 -15.72 6.01 -7.81
N THR A 93 -15.24 4.95 -7.17
CA THR A 93 -13.80 4.72 -6.93
C THR A 93 -13.09 4.37 -8.23
N LYS A 94 -11.89 4.90 -8.45
CA LYS A 94 -10.98 4.44 -9.51
C LYS A 94 -9.82 3.67 -8.90
N ARG A 95 -9.20 2.83 -9.71
CA ARG A 95 -8.17 1.90 -9.28
C ARG A 95 -7.04 1.92 -10.28
N PHE A 96 -5.84 1.69 -9.80
CA PHE A 96 -4.67 1.44 -10.63
C PHE A 96 -3.84 0.34 -9.99
N GLY A 97 -2.92 -0.22 -10.77
CA GLY A 97 -1.93 -1.13 -10.23
C GLY A 97 -0.93 -1.52 -11.30
N PHE A 98 0.20 -2.06 -10.88
CA PHE A 98 1.30 -2.44 -11.74
C PHE A 98 2.24 -3.43 -11.03
N VAL A 99 3.12 -4.07 -11.81
CA VAL A 99 4.17 -4.94 -11.27
C VAL A 99 5.48 -4.15 -11.11
N VAL A 100 6.07 -4.20 -9.92
CA VAL A 100 7.33 -3.50 -9.60
C VAL A 100 8.48 -4.12 -10.41
N ASN A 101 9.41 -3.28 -10.88
CA ASN A 101 10.52 -3.69 -11.73
C ASN A 101 10.06 -4.42 -13.02
N TYR A 102 8.90 -4.03 -13.56
CA TYR A 102 8.37 -4.49 -14.85
C TYR A 102 7.65 -3.36 -15.59
N ASP A 103 6.72 -2.66 -14.92
CA ASP A 103 6.07 -1.49 -15.51
C ASP A 103 7.08 -0.36 -15.66
N THR A 104 7.13 0.23 -16.86
CA THR A 104 7.98 1.37 -17.18
C THR A 104 7.25 2.70 -17.04
N LYS A 105 5.93 2.67 -16.79
CA LYS A 105 5.06 3.85 -16.74
C LYS A 105 4.17 3.94 -15.47
N PRO A 106 4.70 3.70 -14.26
CA PRO A 106 3.87 3.62 -13.05
C PRO A 106 3.25 4.97 -12.65
N LYS A 107 4.00 6.10 -12.74
CA LYS A 107 3.47 7.43 -12.38
C LYS A 107 2.46 7.90 -13.40
N ARG A 108 2.67 7.63 -14.68
CA ARG A 108 1.67 7.91 -15.74
C ARG A 108 0.35 7.23 -15.42
N ARG A 109 0.39 5.97 -14.99
CA ARG A 109 -0.82 5.21 -14.68
C ARG A 109 -1.60 5.80 -13.52
N LEU A 110 -0.89 6.19 -12.45
CA LEU A 110 -1.50 6.89 -11.32
C LEU A 110 -2.10 8.23 -11.78
N TYR A 111 -1.36 9.04 -12.53
CA TYR A 111 -1.85 10.31 -13.05
C TYR A 111 -3.12 10.15 -13.92
N GLU A 112 -3.14 9.18 -14.83
CA GLU A 112 -4.32 8.89 -15.66
C GLU A 112 -5.53 8.42 -14.84
N MET A 113 -5.30 7.65 -13.79
CA MET A 113 -6.37 7.28 -12.85
C MET A 113 -6.94 8.53 -12.17
N LEU A 114 -6.09 9.45 -11.72
CA LEU A 114 -6.50 10.71 -11.10
C LEU A 114 -7.24 11.62 -12.08
N LYS A 115 -6.78 11.74 -13.33
CA LYS A 115 -7.51 12.47 -14.37
C LYS A 115 -8.88 11.87 -14.64
N LYS A 116 -9.01 10.54 -14.66
CA LYS A 116 -10.31 9.84 -14.78
C LYS A 116 -11.21 9.97 -13.56
N GLN A 117 -10.65 10.26 -12.39
CA GLN A 117 -11.41 10.64 -11.19
C GLN A 117 -11.92 12.09 -11.27
N GLY A 118 -11.37 12.89 -12.18
CA GLY A 118 -11.68 14.31 -12.35
C GLY A 118 -10.79 15.23 -11.54
N MET A 119 -9.54 14.81 -11.26
CA MET A 119 -8.54 15.65 -10.60
C MET A 119 -8.32 16.96 -11.37
N GLN A 120 -8.46 18.06 -10.63
CA GLN A 120 -7.99 19.40 -11.01
C GLN A 120 -6.63 19.65 -10.36
N ILE A 121 -5.80 20.52 -10.95
CA ILE A 121 -4.43 20.76 -10.42
C ILE A 121 -4.44 21.54 -9.09
N ASN A 122 -5.51 22.29 -8.80
CA ASN A 122 -5.76 22.96 -7.52
C ASN A 122 -6.54 22.09 -6.52
N GLN A 123 -6.75 20.80 -6.83
CA GLN A 123 -7.46 19.87 -5.95
C GLN A 123 -6.56 19.44 -4.78
N GLU A 124 -7.08 19.57 -3.56
CA GLU A 124 -6.46 18.97 -2.38
C GLU A 124 -6.49 17.46 -2.48
N MET A 125 -5.33 16.84 -2.28
CA MET A 125 -5.18 15.39 -2.33
C MET A 125 -4.40 14.87 -1.14
N THR A 126 -4.83 13.73 -0.61
CA THR A 126 -4.11 13.01 0.43
C THR A 126 -3.72 11.64 -0.08
N PHE A 127 -2.41 11.35 -0.11
CA PHE A 127 -1.89 10.03 -0.41
C PHE A 127 -1.54 9.28 0.88
N LEU A 128 -2.05 8.06 1.00
CA LEU A 128 -1.78 7.12 2.08
C LEU A 128 -0.98 5.95 1.51
N SER A 129 0.17 5.64 2.10
CA SER A 129 0.98 4.49 1.68
C SER A 129 1.77 3.88 2.83
N ASP A 130 2.29 2.67 2.62
CA ASP A 130 3.14 1.98 3.59
C ASP A 130 4.55 2.58 3.73
N GLY A 131 4.87 3.62 2.95
CA GLY A 131 6.16 4.30 3.00
C GLY A 131 7.33 3.49 2.43
N GLY A 132 7.09 2.48 1.59
CA GLY A 132 8.14 1.86 0.80
C GLY A 132 8.70 2.81 -0.27
N ASP A 133 9.99 2.73 -0.60
CA ASP A 133 10.68 3.68 -1.49
C ASP A 133 10.00 3.83 -2.85
N VAL A 134 9.55 2.71 -3.45
CA VAL A 134 8.83 2.70 -4.73
C VAL A 134 7.56 3.53 -4.66
N VAL A 135 6.79 3.41 -3.58
CA VAL A 135 5.52 4.13 -3.42
C VAL A 135 5.76 5.59 -3.04
N ARG A 136 6.81 5.88 -2.25
CA ARG A 136 7.21 7.26 -1.94
C ARG A 136 7.54 8.04 -3.21
N GLU A 137 8.32 7.48 -4.14
CA GLU A 137 8.66 8.18 -5.39
C GLU A 137 7.43 8.33 -6.30
N LEU A 138 6.59 7.30 -6.35
CA LEU A 138 5.41 7.24 -7.20
C LEU A 138 4.43 8.40 -6.98
N GLN A 139 4.21 8.79 -5.72
CA GLN A 139 3.23 9.82 -5.35
C GLN A 139 3.74 11.26 -5.56
N MET A 140 5.04 11.47 -5.74
CA MET A 140 5.63 12.81 -5.84
C MET A 140 5.40 13.47 -7.20
N TYR A 141 5.30 14.79 -7.21
CA TYR A 141 5.17 15.63 -8.41
C TYR A 141 3.91 15.35 -9.26
N LEU A 142 2.84 14.87 -8.64
CA LEU A 142 1.54 14.66 -9.29
C LEU A 142 0.60 15.88 -9.16
N SER A 143 0.69 16.61 -8.06
CA SER A 143 -0.07 17.83 -7.80
C SER A 143 0.67 18.73 -6.81
N PRO A 144 0.53 20.06 -6.93
CA PRO A 144 1.10 21.00 -5.97
C PRO A 144 0.38 20.99 -4.60
N TYR A 145 -0.86 20.50 -4.52
CA TYR A 145 -1.66 20.45 -3.29
C TYR A 145 -1.84 19.03 -2.77
N SER A 146 -0.77 18.22 -2.85
CA SER A 146 -0.76 16.85 -2.32
C SER A 146 -0.09 16.77 -0.95
N GLU A 147 -0.81 16.18 -0.01
CA GLU A 147 -0.29 15.71 1.27
C GLU A 147 0.05 14.22 1.17
N HIS A 148 1.16 13.82 1.80
CA HIS A 148 1.63 12.43 1.80
C HIS A 148 1.75 11.93 3.23
N ILE A 149 1.04 10.83 3.52
CA ILE A 149 0.86 10.32 4.87
C ILE A 149 1.25 8.85 4.92
N LEU A 150 2.00 8.50 5.95
CA LEU A 150 2.32 7.11 6.26
C LEU A 150 1.10 6.40 6.83
N ASP A 151 0.83 5.18 6.35
CA ASP A 151 -0.33 4.41 6.78
C ASP A 151 -0.20 3.97 8.24
N TRP A 152 -1.15 4.43 9.06
CA TRP A 152 -1.25 4.08 10.47
C TRP A 152 -1.40 2.57 10.71
N PHE A 153 -2.09 1.85 9.83
CA PHE A 153 -2.23 0.40 9.91
C PHE A 153 -0.87 -0.30 9.78
N HIS A 154 -0.01 0.11 8.85
CA HIS A 154 1.32 -0.48 8.67
C HIS A 154 2.25 -0.18 9.85
N ILE A 155 2.12 0.97 10.51
CA ILE A 155 2.82 1.27 11.76
C ILE A 155 2.35 0.33 12.88
N THR A 156 1.04 0.27 13.12
CA THR A 156 0.47 -0.52 14.22
C THR A 156 0.63 -2.02 14.02
N MET A 157 0.61 -2.51 12.79
CA MET A 157 0.91 -3.90 12.45
C MET A 157 2.33 -4.27 12.88
N ARG A 158 3.35 -3.47 12.55
CA ARG A 158 4.74 -3.73 12.95
C ARG A 158 4.91 -3.76 14.47
N ILE A 159 4.30 -2.79 15.16
CA ILE A 159 4.25 -2.74 16.64
C ILE A 159 3.61 -4.03 17.20
N THR A 160 2.50 -4.46 16.63
CA THR A 160 1.78 -5.67 17.09
C THR A 160 2.63 -6.92 16.95
N VAL A 161 3.33 -7.11 15.82
CA VAL A 161 4.23 -8.25 15.63
C VAL A 161 5.38 -8.21 16.65
N MET A 162 6.00 -7.05 16.88
CA MET A 162 7.06 -6.92 17.89
C MET A 162 6.55 -7.23 19.29
N LYS A 163 5.35 -6.76 19.67
CA LYS A 163 4.72 -7.10 20.95
C LYS A 163 4.47 -8.60 21.10
N GLN A 164 4.05 -9.28 20.04
CA GLN A 164 3.85 -10.74 20.07
C GLN A 164 5.17 -11.50 20.27
N VAL A 165 6.25 -11.06 19.62
CA VAL A 165 7.59 -11.63 19.83
C VAL A 165 8.06 -11.38 21.26
N ALA A 166 7.90 -10.15 21.76
CA ALA A 166 8.29 -9.76 23.11
C ALA A 166 7.54 -10.55 24.20
N LYS A 167 6.24 -10.81 24.04
CA LYS A 167 5.45 -11.65 24.96
C LYS A 167 5.99 -13.08 25.11
N GLY A 168 6.68 -13.59 24.08
CA GLY A 168 7.29 -14.91 24.08
C GLY A 168 8.70 -14.97 24.66
N LEU A 169 9.18 -13.87 25.25
CA LEU A 169 10.51 -13.70 25.82
C LEU A 169 10.42 -13.37 27.31
N SER A 170 11.29 -13.98 28.11
CA SER A 170 11.52 -13.58 29.50
C SER A 170 12.85 -12.84 29.56
N LEU A 171 12.80 -11.51 29.49
CA LEU A 171 14.01 -10.67 29.53
C LEU A 171 14.56 -10.51 30.96
N GLU A 172 13.73 -10.81 31.97
CA GLU A 172 14.13 -10.81 33.38
C GLU A 172 15.15 -11.92 33.68
N ASP A 173 15.01 -13.09 33.04
CA ASP A 173 15.93 -14.23 33.19
C ASP A 173 17.35 -13.92 32.69
N VAL A 174 17.48 -12.86 31.88
CA VAL A 174 18.75 -12.38 31.32
C VAL A 174 19.17 -11.02 31.91
N GLY A 175 18.54 -10.60 33.02
CA GLY A 175 18.94 -9.45 33.82
C GLY A 175 18.40 -8.09 33.38
N LEU A 176 17.56 -8.05 32.34
CA LEU A 176 16.91 -6.82 31.87
C LEU A 176 15.53 -6.68 32.51
N LYS A 177 15.38 -5.70 33.41
CA LYS A 177 14.06 -5.28 33.93
C LYS A 177 13.35 -4.34 32.95
N LEU A 178 13.19 -4.80 31.72
CA LEU A 178 12.61 -4.03 30.62
C LEU A 178 11.29 -4.68 30.17
N ASN A 179 10.18 -3.96 30.32
CA ASN A 179 8.93 -4.34 29.68
C ASN A 179 8.84 -3.73 28.28
N VAL A 180 9.32 -4.50 27.30
CA VAL A 180 9.28 -4.08 25.89
C VAL A 180 7.85 -3.84 25.39
N GLY A 181 6.86 -4.58 25.92
CA GLY A 181 5.45 -4.41 25.56
C GLY A 181 4.93 -3.01 25.91
N ASP A 182 5.22 -2.56 27.13
CA ASP A 182 4.80 -1.24 27.63
C ASP A 182 5.53 -0.10 26.90
N GLU A 183 6.82 -0.26 26.60
CA GLU A 183 7.54 0.74 25.82
C GLU A 183 7.04 0.83 24.38
N LEU A 184 6.72 -0.31 23.74
CA LEU A 184 6.08 -0.33 22.42
C LEU A 184 4.72 0.37 22.43
N ASP A 185 3.94 0.26 23.51
CA ASP A 185 2.69 1.02 23.67
C ASP A 185 2.95 2.52 23.82
N ARG A 186 3.96 2.91 24.60
CA ARG A 186 4.37 4.32 24.72
C ARG A 186 4.82 4.89 23.38
N ILE A 187 5.59 4.12 22.59
CA ILE A 187 6.02 4.48 21.24
C ILE A 187 4.81 4.65 20.32
N LYS A 188 3.87 3.70 20.33
CA LYS A 188 2.62 3.78 19.57
C LYS A 188 1.89 5.10 19.87
N TRP A 189 1.73 5.48 21.13
CA TRP A 189 1.04 6.72 21.50
C TRP A 189 1.80 7.98 21.10
N CYS A 190 3.13 7.96 21.13
CA CYS A 190 3.93 9.07 20.60
C CYS A 190 3.72 9.24 19.09
N LEU A 191 3.72 8.14 18.34
CA LEU A 191 3.45 8.16 16.89
C LEU A 191 2.01 8.58 16.59
N TRP A 192 1.03 8.13 17.39
CA TRP A 192 -0.38 8.51 17.25
C TRP A 192 -0.59 10.02 17.32
N SER A 193 0.12 10.70 18.22
CA SER A 193 0.06 12.16 18.36
C SER A 193 1.07 12.92 17.48
N GLY A 194 1.66 12.27 16.48
CA GLY A 194 2.66 12.88 15.59
C GLY A 194 4.01 13.24 16.25
N ASN A 195 4.27 12.79 17.48
CA ASN A 195 5.52 13.07 18.19
C ASN A 195 6.62 12.07 17.81
N VAL A 196 7.09 12.19 16.56
CA VAL A 196 8.10 11.29 15.97
C VAL A 196 9.41 11.32 16.75
N PHE A 197 9.87 12.50 17.15
CA PHE A 197 11.10 12.65 17.93
C PHE A 197 11.08 11.84 19.23
N LYS A 198 10.00 11.91 20.01
CA LYS A 198 9.86 11.15 21.25
C LYS A 198 9.75 9.65 20.98
N ALA A 199 9.09 9.25 19.89
CA ALA A 199 9.01 7.86 19.47
C ALA A 199 10.40 7.30 19.10
N LEU A 200 11.18 8.02 18.29
CA LEU A 200 12.53 7.64 17.87
C LEU A 200 13.48 7.56 19.07
N LYS A 201 13.45 8.52 20.00
CA LYS A 201 14.24 8.44 21.24
C LYS A 201 13.94 7.17 22.05
N LYS A 202 12.67 6.80 22.15
CA LYS A 202 12.26 5.58 22.87
C LYS A 202 12.71 4.32 22.15
N LEU A 203 12.62 4.30 20.82
CA LEU A 203 13.11 3.20 20.01
C LEU A 203 14.63 3.05 20.12
N ASP A 204 15.37 4.16 20.18
CA ASP A 204 16.82 4.16 20.34
C ASP A 204 17.25 3.59 21.71
N PHE A 205 16.57 3.97 22.80
CA PHE A 205 16.79 3.33 24.10
C PHE A 205 16.49 1.83 24.09
N LEU A 206 15.36 1.40 23.49
CA LEU A 206 15.03 -0.02 23.37
C LEU A 206 16.07 -0.79 22.54
N ARG A 207 16.56 -0.18 21.45
CA ARG A 207 17.61 -0.73 20.60
C ARG A 207 18.89 -0.95 21.40
N PHE A 208 19.31 0.04 22.19
CA PHE A 208 20.50 -0.02 23.03
C PHE A 208 20.39 -1.10 24.11
N ASP A 209 19.27 -1.16 24.83
CA ASP A 209 19.04 -2.17 25.87
C ASP A 209 19.10 -3.61 25.30
N LEU A 210 18.62 -3.81 24.08
CA LEU A 210 18.59 -5.10 23.41
C LEU A 210 19.86 -5.42 22.61
N GLU A 211 20.79 -4.47 22.47
CA GLU A 211 22.05 -4.65 21.74
C GLU A 211 22.92 -5.77 22.33
N THR A 212 22.76 -6.06 23.63
CA THR A 212 23.42 -7.20 24.30
C THR A 212 23.15 -8.55 23.61
N PHE A 213 22.07 -8.68 22.84
CA PHE A 213 21.74 -9.90 22.09
C PHE A 213 22.27 -9.93 20.66
N TYR A 214 23.01 -8.90 20.22
CA TYR A 214 23.49 -8.75 18.85
C TYR A 214 24.29 -9.96 18.35
N GLU A 215 25.13 -10.54 19.20
CA GLU A 215 25.95 -11.71 18.84
C GLU A 215 25.13 -13.02 18.80
N LYS A 216 23.96 -13.07 19.46
CA LYS A 216 23.11 -14.26 19.56
C LYS A 216 22.15 -14.39 18.38
N LYS A 217 22.67 -14.42 17.15
CA LYS A 217 21.91 -14.34 15.88
C LYS A 217 20.75 -15.33 15.70
N LYS A 218 20.75 -16.47 16.41
CA LYS A 218 19.69 -17.49 16.33
C LYS A 218 18.60 -17.33 17.40
N SER A 219 18.82 -16.46 18.38
CA SER A 219 17.93 -16.25 19.53
C SER A 219 16.67 -15.46 19.13
N LYS A 220 15.62 -15.56 19.96
CA LYS A 220 14.38 -14.79 19.74
C LYS A 220 14.59 -13.31 20.11
N GLU A 221 15.49 -13.04 21.05
CA GLU A 221 15.91 -11.75 21.54
C GLU A 221 16.63 -10.98 20.43
N TYR A 222 17.56 -11.62 19.72
CA TYR A 222 18.18 -11.04 18.52
C TYR A 222 17.15 -10.69 17.43
N LYS A 223 16.15 -11.56 17.22
CA LYS A 223 15.07 -11.27 16.27
C LYS A 223 14.27 -10.03 16.69
N LEU A 224 13.96 -9.90 17.98
CA LEU A 224 13.28 -8.72 18.51
C LEU A 224 14.12 -7.46 18.35
N TRP A 225 15.41 -7.50 18.72
CA TRP A 225 16.36 -6.40 18.50
C TRP A 225 16.37 -5.96 17.03
N LYS A 226 16.52 -6.92 16.11
CA LYS A 226 16.54 -6.66 14.67
C LYS A 226 15.24 -6.04 14.17
N MET A 227 14.09 -6.49 14.68
CA MET A 227 12.79 -5.88 14.33
C MET A 227 12.67 -4.43 14.82
N ILE A 228 13.18 -4.14 16.03
CA ILE A 228 13.19 -2.78 16.58
C ILE A 228 14.14 -1.89 15.77
N GLU A 229 15.31 -2.41 15.38
CA GLU A 229 16.27 -1.73 14.50
C GLU A 229 15.63 -1.36 13.15
N GLU A 230 15.01 -2.35 12.49
CA GLU A 230 14.33 -2.13 11.21
C GLU A 230 13.14 -1.16 11.37
N PHE A 231 12.44 -1.20 12.50
CA PHE A 231 11.34 -0.28 12.78
C PHE A 231 11.82 1.14 13.08
N TYR A 232 12.95 1.32 13.78
CA TYR A 232 13.59 2.62 13.97
C TYR A 232 13.90 3.26 12.62
N GLY A 233 14.64 2.54 11.75
CA GLY A 233 15.00 3.04 10.42
C GLY A 233 13.77 3.31 9.54
N TYR A 234 12.72 2.51 9.68
CA TYR A 234 11.45 2.73 8.99
C TYR A 234 10.74 4.02 9.44
N ILE A 235 10.68 4.30 10.74
CA ILE A 235 10.07 5.53 11.25
C ILE A 235 10.92 6.75 10.90
N GLU A 236 12.25 6.66 11.04
CA GLU A 236 13.18 7.74 10.69
C GLU A 236 13.08 8.11 9.21
N ALA A 237 13.08 7.11 8.31
CA ALA A 237 12.94 7.34 6.88
C ALA A 237 11.58 7.91 6.47
N ASN A 238 10.55 7.81 7.33
CA ASN A 238 9.20 8.31 7.09
C ASN A 238 8.82 9.51 7.95
N GLU A 239 9.74 10.10 8.74
CA GLU A 239 9.40 11.12 9.74
C GLU A 239 8.53 12.25 9.17
N ALA A 240 8.88 12.75 7.98
CA ALA A 240 8.15 13.83 7.30
C ALA A 240 6.70 13.48 6.89
N TYR A 241 6.33 12.20 6.90
CA TYR A 241 5.02 11.70 6.48
C TYR A 241 4.16 11.22 7.66
N ILE A 242 4.58 11.45 8.90
CA ILE A 242 3.85 11.03 10.11
C ILE A 242 3.14 12.25 10.71
N PRO A 243 1.83 12.43 10.44
CA PRO A 243 1.04 13.52 11.02
C PRO A 243 0.59 13.19 12.46
N ASP A 244 -0.14 14.12 13.07
CA ASP A 244 -0.96 13.82 14.25
C ASP A 244 -2.20 13.02 13.83
N TYR A 245 -2.10 11.68 13.86
CA TYR A 245 -3.22 10.80 13.52
C TYR A 245 -4.42 10.96 14.46
N GLY A 246 -4.18 11.33 15.72
CA GLY A 246 -5.25 11.58 16.69
C GLY A 246 -6.13 12.76 16.28
N ALA A 247 -5.50 13.86 15.85
CA ALA A 247 -6.21 15.01 15.30
C ALA A 247 -6.97 14.64 14.01
N ARG A 248 -6.31 13.99 13.05
CA ARG A 248 -6.93 13.56 11.79
C ARG A 248 -8.16 12.67 12.02
N TYR A 249 -8.02 11.69 12.92
CA TYR A 249 -9.12 10.79 13.30
C TYR A 249 -10.29 11.56 13.92
N ALA A 250 -10.02 12.53 14.79
CA ALA A 250 -11.06 13.37 15.40
C ALA A 250 -11.81 14.22 14.37
N TYR A 251 -11.15 14.64 13.29
CA TYR A 251 -11.76 15.36 12.17
C TYR A 251 -12.39 14.45 11.10
N GLY A 252 -12.34 13.12 11.27
CA GLY A 252 -12.89 12.16 10.31
C GLY A 252 -12.06 11.99 9.04
N GLU A 253 -10.80 12.43 9.04
CA GLU A 253 -9.89 12.27 7.92
C GLU A 253 -9.34 10.85 7.84
N SER A 254 -9.00 10.40 6.63
CA SER A 254 -8.45 9.07 6.42
C SER A 254 -7.02 8.97 6.96
N ILE A 255 -6.75 7.94 7.76
CA ILE A 255 -5.43 7.65 8.36
C ILE A 255 -4.84 6.31 7.91
N SER A 256 -5.59 5.54 7.12
CA SER A 256 -5.20 4.18 6.73
C SER A 256 -5.69 3.78 5.35
N THR A 257 -4.93 2.92 4.67
CA THR A 257 -5.29 2.29 3.39
C THR A 257 -6.23 1.09 3.52
N ALA A 258 -6.90 0.89 4.67
CA ALA A 258 -7.87 -0.21 4.85
C ALA A 258 -8.93 -0.32 3.73
N PHE A 259 -9.35 0.81 3.14
CA PHE A 259 -10.27 0.83 2.00
C PHE A 259 -9.68 0.28 0.68
N VAL A 260 -8.35 0.20 0.58
CA VAL A 260 -7.56 -0.35 -0.52
C VAL A 260 -7.38 -1.86 -0.35
N GLU A 261 -7.38 -2.40 0.88
CA GLU A 261 -7.16 -3.83 1.14
C GLU A 261 -8.14 -4.72 0.34
N SER A 262 -9.41 -4.32 0.25
CA SER A 262 -10.41 -4.99 -0.60
C SER A 262 -9.99 -5.03 -2.07
N THR A 263 -9.35 -3.96 -2.54
CA THR A 263 -8.89 -3.81 -3.92
C THR A 263 -7.62 -4.59 -4.17
N VAL A 264 -6.65 -4.61 -3.24
CA VAL A 264 -5.51 -5.53 -3.29
C VAL A 264 -6.00 -6.97 -3.39
N ASN A 265 -6.99 -7.34 -2.57
CA ASN A 265 -7.55 -8.69 -2.61
C ASN A 265 -8.22 -9.01 -3.96
N GLU A 266 -8.93 -8.07 -4.57
CA GLU A 266 -9.60 -8.28 -5.87
C GLU A 266 -8.62 -8.30 -7.06
N VAL A 267 -7.71 -7.33 -7.10
CA VAL A 267 -6.77 -7.11 -8.19
C VAL A 267 -5.64 -8.14 -8.14
N ILE A 268 -5.08 -8.41 -6.95
CA ILE A 268 -3.97 -9.34 -6.76
C ILE A 268 -4.48 -10.66 -6.15
N SER A 269 -4.93 -10.67 -4.91
CA SER A 269 -4.94 -11.90 -4.11
C SER A 269 -5.92 -12.99 -4.58
N LYS A 270 -7.08 -12.63 -5.16
CA LYS A 270 -8.16 -13.58 -5.48
C LYS A 270 -7.76 -14.71 -6.42
N ARG A 271 -6.81 -14.49 -7.35
CA ARG A 271 -6.24 -15.57 -8.20
C ARG A 271 -4.71 -15.67 -8.19
N MET A 272 -4.01 -14.70 -7.63
CA MET A 272 -2.54 -14.71 -7.62
C MET A 272 -1.96 -15.23 -6.30
N VAL A 273 -2.74 -15.20 -5.21
CA VAL A 273 -2.22 -15.51 -3.86
C VAL A 273 -3.11 -16.47 -3.07
N LYS A 274 -4.45 -16.34 -3.11
CA LYS A 274 -5.38 -17.08 -2.24
C LYS A 274 -6.08 -18.23 -2.97
N LYS A 275 -7.17 -17.97 -3.69
CA LYS A 275 -7.90 -19.01 -4.45
C LYS A 275 -7.20 -19.27 -5.79
N GLN A 276 -7.06 -20.54 -6.20
CA GLN A 276 -6.40 -20.91 -7.47
C GLN A 276 -4.96 -20.39 -7.59
N GLN A 277 -4.13 -20.58 -6.54
CA GLN A 277 -2.72 -20.18 -6.55
C GLN A 277 -2.03 -20.66 -7.84
N MET A 278 -1.64 -19.70 -8.67
CA MET A 278 -0.86 -19.90 -9.88
C MET A 278 0.44 -19.12 -9.76
N ARG A 279 1.46 -19.58 -10.48
CA ARG A 279 2.70 -18.83 -10.64
C ARG A 279 2.63 -18.00 -11.90
N TRP A 280 3.07 -16.75 -11.80
CA TRP A 280 2.91 -15.77 -12.86
C TRP A 280 4.25 -15.32 -13.39
N SER A 281 4.35 -15.08 -14.70
CA SER A 281 5.39 -14.19 -15.21
C SER A 281 5.04 -12.74 -14.86
N LYS A 282 6.03 -11.86 -14.79
CA LYS A 282 5.80 -10.42 -14.55
C LYS A 282 4.84 -9.82 -15.59
N GLU A 283 5.04 -10.11 -16.89
CA GLU A 283 4.12 -9.70 -17.97
C GLU A 283 2.69 -10.22 -17.75
N GLY A 284 2.54 -11.52 -17.46
CA GLY A 284 1.22 -12.13 -17.30
C GLY A 284 0.45 -11.54 -16.11
N ALA A 285 1.14 -11.32 -14.98
CA ALA A 285 0.55 -10.67 -13.83
C ALA A 285 0.19 -9.22 -14.14
N HIS A 286 1.10 -8.46 -14.76
CA HIS A 286 0.87 -7.06 -15.10
C HIS A 286 -0.35 -6.87 -16.00
N LEU A 287 -0.44 -7.61 -17.10
CA LEU A 287 -1.59 -7.52 -18.02
C LEU A 287 -2.91 -7.89 -17.34
N MET A 288 -2.90 -8.88 -16.44
CA MET A 288 -4.08 -9.25 -15.66
C MET A 288 -4.48 -8.15 -14.67
N ILE A 289 -3.52 -7.48 -14.02
CA ILE A 289 -3.78 -6.34 -13.15
C ILE A 289 -4.48 -5.22 -13.93
N GLN A 290 -4.00 -4.90 -15.13
CA GLN A 290 -4.61 -3.82 -15.95
C GLN A 290 -6.06 -4.08 -16.28
N LEU A 291 -6.40 -5.31 -16.67
CA LEU A 291 -7.78 -5.69 -16.93
C LEU A 291 -8.66 -5.55 -15.67
N ARG A 292 -8.13 -5.92 -14.49
CA ARG A 292 -8.89 -5.85 -13.24
C ARG A 292 -9.07 -4.43 -12.72
N CYS A 293 -8.16 -3.52 -13.04
CA CYS A 293 -8.31 -2.11 -12.70
C CYS A 293 -9.44 -1.44 -13.50
N VAL A 294 -9.67 -1.87 -14.75
CA VAL A 294 -10.74 -1.32 -15.60
C VAL A 294 -12.08 -2.04 -15.45
N ILE A 295 -12.07 -3.34 -15.10
CA ILE A 295 -13.31 -4.10 -14.87
C ILE A 295 -13.78 -3.81 -13.44
N HIS A 296 -14.80 -2.98 -13.30
CA HIS A 296 -15.52 -2.83 -12.05
C HIS A 296 -16.28 -4.12 -11.74
N ILE A 297 -15.78 -4.92 -10.80
CA ILE A 297 -16.56 -6.00 -10.19
C ILE A 297 -17.13 -5.38 -8.90
N PRO A 298 -18.46 -5.20 -8.77
CA PRO A 298 -19.03 -4.70 -7.53
C PRO A 298 -18.64 -5.63 -6.39
N SER A 299 -17.83 -5.11 -5.47
CA SER A 299 -17.58 -5.74 -4.18
C SER A 299 -18.87 -5.60 -3.38
N TYR A 300 -19.53 -6.70 -3.02
CA TYR A 300 -20.57 -6.64 -2.00
C TYR A 300 -19.93 -6.07 -0.72
N HIS A 301 -20.47 -4.94 -0.24
CA HIS A 301 -19.99 -4.19 0.92
C HIS A 301 -19.82 -5.10 2.14
N TRP A 302 -18.61 -5.16 2.68
CA TRP A 302 -18.40 -5.52 4.09
C TRP A 302 -18.19 -4.21 4.85
N ASN A 303 -19.27 -3.69 5.41
CA ASN A 303 -19.20 -2.69 6.47
C ASN A 303 -18.64 -3.36 7.72
N ILE A 304 -17.32 -3.29 7.91
CA ILE A 304 -16.71 -3.59 9.22
C ILE A 304 -16.55 -2.25 9.92
N ARG A 305 -17.53 -1.91 10.77
CA ARG A 305 -17.30 -0.98 11.87
C ARG A 305 -16.32 -1.68 12.81
N LEU A 306 -15.09 -1.19 12.87
CA LEU A 306 -14.14 -1.57 13.92
C LEU A 306 -14.63 -0.90 15.22
N THR A 307 -15.39 -1.64 16.02
CA THR A 307 -15.51 -1.36 17.45
C THR A 307 -14.22 -1.83 18.11
N LEU A 308 -13.44 -0.88 18.61
CA LEU A 308 -12.28 -1.13 19.46
C LEU A 308 -12.80 -1.13 20.90
N ASP A 309 -12.80 -2.31 21.52
CA ASP A 309 -12.61 -2.46 22.98
C ASP A 309 -11.12 -2.80 23.22
#